data_AF-A0A852WAE3-F1
#
_entry.id   AF-A0A852WAE3-F1
#
_cell.length_a   1.000
_cell.length_b   1.000
_cell.length_c   1.000
_cell.angle_alpha   90.00
_cell.angle_beta   90.00
_cell.angle_gamma   90.00
#
_symmetry.space_group_name_H-M   'P 1'
#
loop_
_entity.id
_entity.type
_entity.pdbx_description
1 polymer ?
#
loop_
_entity_poly.entity_id
_entity_poly.type
_entity_poly.pdbx_seq_one_letter_code
_entity_poly.pdbx_strand_id
1 'polypeptide(L)'
;MPPEFDIAPTTFHVTTHVHTDGPIPGPHSLLTLTSSAYGADGVLIGTFTANLRELPGATLHPTALATWRTRAEDWLLTRRASRPPGQVANDYAAWVTDLGERALFVADPEEPDHLFVYWYLQRFAGRWPFAGTVPALGGTPRPWAPPPCPLRGCAPVEVPEPTEVTAA
;
A
#
# COMPACT_ATOMS: atom_id res chain seq x y z
N MET A 1 33.92 20.70 24.09
CA MET A 1 33.23 19.63 23.35
C MET A 1 31.78 20.07 23.24
N PRO A 2 31.24 20.33 22.05
CA PRO A 2 29.83 20.68 21.95
C PRO A 2 28.99 19.45 22.35
N PRO A 3 27.75 19.64 22.83
CA PRO A 3 26.88 18.51 23.09
C PRO A 3 26.63 17.76 21.77
N GLU A 4 26.88 16.45 21.78
CA GLU A 4 26.32 15.55 20.77
C GLU A 4 24.80 15.67 20.89
N PHE A 5 24.18 16.36 19.93
CA PHE A 5 22.75 16.28 19.76
C PHE A 5 22.46 14.82 19.41
N ASP A 6 21.86 14.10 20.35
CA ASP A 6 21.27 12.80 20.12
C ASP A 6 20.14 12.99 19.10
N ILE A 7 20.49 12.98 17.81
CA ILE A 7 19.52 12.98 16.73
C ILE A 7 18.86 11.61 16.83
N ALA A 8 17.70 11.57 17.48
CA ALA A 8 16.88 10.38 17.55
C ALA A 8 16.82 9.72 16.16
N PRO A 9 17.04 8.40 16.06
CA PRO A 9 17.20 7.74 14.76
C PRO A 9 15.98 7.99 13.88
N THR A 10 16.24 8.40 12.63
CA THR A 10 15.19 8.75 11.67
C THR A 10 14.24 7.57 11.48
N THR A 11 12.97 7.77 11.85
CA THR A 11 11.92 6.76 11.73
C THR A 11 11.04 7.10 10.53
N PHE A 12 10.74 6.09 9.72
CA PHE A 12 9.91 6.24 8.51
C PHE A 12 8.63 5.44 8.65
N HIS A 13 7.52 5.98 8.16
CA HIS A 13 6.21 5.35 8.19
C HIS A 13 5.78 5.06 6.76
N VAL A 14 5.51 3.80 6.45
CA VAL A 14 5.13 3.38 5.10
C VAL A 14 3.67 2.98 5.10
N THR A 15 2.84 3.77 4.43
CA THR A 15 1.45 3.40 4.12
C THR A 15 1.42 2.62 2.83
N THR A 16 0.52 1.65 2.74
CA THR A 16 0.40 0.76 1.58
C THR A 16 -1.06 0.56 1.24
N HIS A 17 -1.34 0.44 -0.05
CA HIS A 17 -2.65 0.07 -0.59
C HIS A 17 -2.44 -0.94 -1.70
N VAL A 18 -3.29 -1.97 -1.74
CA VAL A 18 -3.22 -3.04 -2.74
C VAL A 18 -4.51 -3.25 -3.53
N HIS A 19 -4.39 -3.86 -4.70
CA HIS A 19 -5.52 -4.49 -5.40
C HIS A 19 -5.26 -5.97 -5.58
N THR A 20 -6.28 -6.78 -5.36
CA THR A 20 -6.14 -8.24 -5.32
C THR A 20 -7.25 -8.93 -6.08
N ASP A 21 -7.02 -10.20 -6.42
CA ASP A 21 -8.01 -11.10 -6.99
C ASP A 21 -8.89 -11.78 -5.93
N GLY A 22 -8.75 -11.43 -4.65
CA GLY A 22 -9.51 -12.08 -3.58
C GLY A 22 -9.06 -11.72 -2.17
N PRO A 23 -9.67 -12.35 -1.15
CA PRO A 23 -9.52 -11.94 0.24
C PRO A 23 -8.19 -12.37 0.88
N ILE A 24 -7.50 -13.37 0.34
CA ILE A 24 -6.25 -13.91 0.91
C ILE A 24 -5.19 -14.18 -0.16
N PRO A 25 -3.89 -14.02 0.15
CA PRO A 25 -2.80 -14.31 -0.77
C PRO A 25 -2.56 -15.81 -0.92
N GLY A 26 -2.05 -16.21 -2.09
CA GLY A 26 -1.75 -17.60 -2.41
C GLY A 26 -2.79 -18.18 -3.37
N PRO A 27 -4.03 -18.46 -2.91
CA PRO A 27 -5.13 -18.79 -3.80
C PRO A 27 -5.53 -17.64 -4.74
N HIS A 28 -5.26 -16.39 -4.33
CA HIS A 28 -5.55 -15.18 -5.11
C HIS A 28 -4.31 -14.30 -5.25
N SER A 29 -4.22 -13.57 -6.36
CA SER A 29 -3.05 -12.75 -6.69
C SER A 29 -3.16 -11.33 -6.13
N LEU A 30 -2.02 -10.77 -5.72
CA LEU A 30 -1.76 -9.34 -5.66
C LEU A 30 -1.57 -8.81 -7.09
N LEU A 31 -2.37 -7.83 -7.49
CA LEU A 31 -2.35 -7.24 -8.83
C LEU A 31 -1.60 -5.91 -8.87
N THR A 32 -1.77 -5.08 -7.84
CA THR A 32 -1.12 -3.77 -7.75
C THR A 32 -0.66 -3.54 -6.32
N LEU A 33 0.55 -3.03 -6.16
CA LEU A 33 1.14 -2.59 -4.91
C LEU A 33 1.50 -1.11 -5.03
N THR A 34 0.96 -0.29 -4.12
CA THR A 34 1.29 1.13 -4.01
C THR A 34 1.67 1.45 -2.58
N SER A 35 2.76 2.17 -2.37
CA SER A 35 3.19 2.61 -1.04
C SER A 35 3.75 4.04 -1.07
N SER A 36 3.61 4.72 0.06
CA SER A 36 4.19 6.04 0.33
C SER A 36 4.98 5.98 1.63
N ALA A 37 6.20 6.49 1.61
CA ALA A 37 7.06 6.62 2.79
C ALA A 37 7.03 8.06 3.31
N TYR A 38 6.79 8.22 4.60
CA TYR A 38 6.77 9.50 5.29
C TYR A 38 7.85 9.56 6.36
N GLY A 39 8.50 10.71 6.52
CA GLY A 39 9.29 11.02 7.70
C GLY A 39 8.41 11.08 8.95
N ALA A 40 9.04 11.06 10.13
CA ALA A 40 8.32 11.26 11.40
C ALA A 40 7.59 12.63 11.48
N ASP A 41 8.08 13.60 10.72
CA ASP A 41 7.44 14.91 10.51
C ASP A 41 6.29 14.86 9.50
N GLY A 42 5.89 13.70 8.99
CA GLY A 42 4.81 13.53 8.02
C GLY A 42 5.14 14.04 6.61
N VAL A 43 6.39 14.42 6.32
CA VAL A 43 6.81 14.81 4.97
C VAL A 43 6.95 13.56 4.11
N LEU A 44 6.39 13.60 2.89
CA LEU A 44 6.53 12.52 1.92
C LEU A 44 7.99 12.44 1.43
N ILE A 45 8.59 11.27 1.59
CA ILE A 45 10.00 11.00 1.25
C ILE A 45 10.11 10.25 -0.07
N GLY A 46 9.15 9.38 -0.37
CA GLY A 46 9.17 8.62 -1.60
C GLY A 46 7.91 7.77 -1.77
N THR A 47 7.75 7.24 -2.98
CA THR A 47 6.65 6.35 -3.32
C THR A 47 7.17 5.14 -4.07
N PHE A 48 6.43 4.04 -3.96
CA PHE A 48 6.64 2.83 -4.75
C PHE A 48 5.32 2.44 -5.40
N THR A 49 5.34 2.07 -6.67
CA THR A 49 4.15 1.59 -7.38
C THR A 49 4.54 0.51 -8.38
N ALA A 50 3.79 -0.59 -8.37
CA ALA A 50 4.01 -1.68 -9.30
C ALA A 50 2.72 -2.45 -9.55
N ASN A 51 2.56 -2.87 -10.81
CA ASN A 51 1.63 -3.93 -11.17
C ASN A 51 2.37 -5.27 -11.22
N LEU A 52 1.73 -6.31 -10.70
CA LEU A 52 2.26 -7.66 -10.60
C LEU A 52 1.46 -8.60 -11.49
N ARG A 53 2.15 -9.56 -12.12
CA ARG A 53 1.49 -10.66 -12.83
C ARG A 53 0.83 -11.60 -11.82
N GLU A 54 -0.24 -12.24 -12.24
CA GLU A 54 -0.94 -13.24 -11.45
C GLU A 54 -0.02 -14.42 -11.07
N LEU A 55 -0.26 -15.00 -9.90
CA LEU A 55 0.46 -16.19 -9.46
C LEU A 55 0.04 -17.42 -10.30
N PRO A 56 0.98 -18.31 -10.65
CA PRO A 56 0.62 -19.59 -11.25
C PRO A 56 -0.34 -20.38 -10.34
N GLY A 57 -1.50 -20.77 -10.88
CA GLY A 57 -2.52 -21.54 -10.17
C GLY A 57 -3.42 -20.73 -9.23
N ALA A 58 -3.19 -19.42 -9.06
CA ALA A 58 -4.16 -18.56 -8.38
C ALA A 58 -5.40 -18.35 -9.25
N THR A 59 -6.54 -18.12 -8.59
CA THR A 59 -7.84 -17.94 -9.23
C THR A 59 -8.46 -16.61 -8.80
N LEU A 60 -9.41 -16.12 -9.58
CA LEU A 60 -10.16 -14.92 -9.23
C LEU A 60 -11.33 -15.29 -8.31
N HIS A 61 -11.40 -14.69 -7.13
CA HIS A 61 -12.48 -14.89 -6.17
C HIS A 61 -13.81 -14.34 -6.73
N PRO A 62 -14.96 -15.00 -6.50
CA PRO A 62 -16.26 -14.53 -7.01
C PRO A 62 -16.62 -13.09 -6.61
N THR A 63 -16.32 -12.70 -5.37
CA THR A 63 -16.55 -11.31 -4.90
C THR A 63 -15.66 -10.32 -5.64
N ALA A 64 -14.38 -10.63 -5.84
CA ALA A 64 -13.48 -9.77 -6.61
C ALA A 64 -13.92 -9.67 -8.07
N LEU A 65 -14.37 -10.78 -8.68
CA LEU A 65 -14.95 -10.79 -10.01
C LEU A 65 -16.19 -9.88 -10.11
N ALA A 66 -17.09 -9.92 -9.12
CA ALA A 66 -18.26 -9.05 -9.09
C ALA A 66 -17.86 -7.57 -9.08
N THR A 67 -16.88 -7.20 -8.27
CA THR A 67 -16.32 -5.84 -8.23
C THR A 67 -15.64 -5.45 -9.53
N TRP A 68 -14.79 -6.32 -10.10
CA TRP A 68 -14.06 -6.00 -11.33
C TRP A 68 -14.98 -5.88 -12.54
N ARG A 69 -16.12 -6.57 -12.56
CA ARG A 69 -17.13 -6.40 -13.62
C ARG A 69 -17.70 -4.99 -13.68
N THR A 70 -17.85 -4.30 -12.54
CA THR A 70 -18.31 -2.90 -12.52
C THR A 70 -17.18 -1.90 -12.77
N ARG A 71 -15.92 -2.36 -12.66
CA ARG A 71 -14.70 -1.56 -12.79
C ARG A 71 -13.70 -2.18 -13.78
N ALA A 72 -14.18 -2.57 -14.96
CA ALA A 72 -13.39 -3.33 -15.93
C ALA A 72 -12.14 -2.56 -16.42
N GLU A 73 -12.23 -1.24 -16.58
CA GLU A 73 -11.09 -0.40 -16.97
C GLU A 73 -9.99 -0.39 -15.89
N ASP A 74 -10.38 -0.26 -14.62
CA ASP A 74 -9.44 -0.34 -13.49
C ASP A 74 -8.77 -1.71 -13.43
N TRP A 75 -9.54 -2.78 -13.66
CA TRP A 75 -9.00 -4.14 -13.75
C TRP A 75 -8.01 -4.31 -14.92
N LEU A 76 -8.21 -3.62 -16.04
CA LEU A 76 -7.22 -3.60 -17.14
C LEU A 76 -5.98 -2.77 -16.78
N LEU A 77 -6.13 -1.70 -16.00
CA LEU A 77 -5.02 -0.88 -15.53
C LEU A 77 -4.06 -1.68 -14.64
N THR A 78 -4.57 -2.58 -13.78
CA THR A 78 -3.71 -3.44 -12.95
C THR A 78 -2.85 -4.41 -13.77
N ARG A 79 -3.17 -4.65 -15.05
CA ARG A 79 -2.39 -5.52 -15.96
C ARG A 79 -1.37 -4.79 -16.80
N ARG A 80 -1.45 -3.47 -16.89
CA ARG A 80 -0.53 -2.69 -17.72
C ARG A 80 0.88 -2.76 -17.13
N ALA A 81 1.85 -3.08 -17.98
CA ALA A 81 3.26 -3.21 -17.60
C ALA A 81 3.49 -4.11 -16.37
N SER A 82 2.67 -5.16 -16.21
CA SER A 82 2.78 -6.06 -15.04
C SER A 82 4.10 -6.82 -15.05
N ARG A 83 4.75 -6.82 -13.89
CA ARG A 83 6.07 -7.44 -13.67
C ARG A 83 5.95 -8.77 -12.94
N PRO A 84 6.93 -9.69 -13.08
CA PRO A 84 6.96 -10.92 -12.29
C PRO A 84 6.89 -10.61 -10.77
N PRO A 85 6.03 -11.30 -9.99
CA PRO A 85 5.89 -11.06 -8.56
C PRO A 85 7.19 -11.09 -7.77
N GLY A 86 8.07 -12.03 -8.12
CA GLY A 86 9.37 -12.17 -7.48
C GLY A 86 10.26 -10.95 -7.64
N GLN A 87 10.25 -10.34 -8.83
CA GLN A 87 11.00 -9.12 -9.10
C GLN A 87 10.44 -7.96 -8.27
N VAL A 88 9.11 -7.75 -8.33
CA VAL A 88 8.47 -6.65 -7.60
C VAL A 88 8.68 -6.75 -6.09
N ALA A 89 8.54 -7.95 -5.52
CA ALA A 89 8.73 -8.16 -4.09
C ALA A 89 10.18 -7.86 -3.64
N ASN A 90 11.18 -8.25 -4.45
CA ASN A 90 12.58 -7.95 -4.15
C ASN A 90 12.90 -6.46 -4.32
N ASP A 91 12.40 -5.82 -5.37
CA ASP A 91 12.53 -4.37 -5.58
C ASP A 91 11.88 -3.58 -4.44
N TYR A 92 10.69 -4.00 -4.00
CA TYR A 92 9.99 -3.36 -2.89
C TYR A 92 10.76 -3.54 -1.59
N ALA A 93 11.28 -4.74 -1.32
CA ALA A 93 12.08 -4.99 -0.13
C ALA A 93 13.38 -4.16 -0.12
N ALA A 94 14.02 -3.99 -1.28
CA ALA A 94 15.19 -3.11 -1.43
C ALA A 94 14.81 -1.65 -1.18
N TRP A 95 13.73 -1.17 -1.81
CA TRP A 95 13.23 0.19 -1.61
C TRP A 95 12.93 0.51 -0.14
N VAL A 96 12.29 -0.41 0.60
CA VAL A 96 12.06 -0.24 2.05
C VAL A 96 13.39 -0.22 2.83
N THR A 97 14.34 -1.07 2.46
CA THR A 97 15.67 -1.12 3.11
C THR A 97 16.42 0.20 2.92
N ASP A 98 16.32 0.80 1.74
CA ASP A 98 16.97 2.08 1.40
C ASP A 98 16.39 3.27 2.17
N LEU A 99 15.17 3.16 2.73
CA LEU A 99 14.63 4.17 3.65
C LEU A 99 15.40 4.21 4.98
N GLY A 100 16.00 3.09 5.42
CA GLY A 100 16.79 2.99 6.64
C GLY A 100 16.23 2.02 7.69
N GLU A 101 17.02 1.79 8.75
CA GLU A 101 16.83 0.68 9.70
C GLU A 101 15.54 0.75 10.55
N ARG A 102 14.79 1.87 10.52
CA ARG A 102 13.54 2.04 11.28
C ARG A 102 12.34 2.40 10.38
N ALA A 103 12.22 1.75 9.23
CA ALA A 103 10.97 1.77 8.47
C ALA A 103 9.89 0.94 9.19
N LEU A 104 8.74 1.56 9.46
CA LEU A 104 7.57 0.95 10.09
C LEU A 104 6.45 0.81 9.05
N PHE A 105 5.82 -0.36 9.02
CA PHE A 105 4.65 -0.59 8.19
C PHE A 105 3.41 -0.07 8.90
N VAL A 106 2.66 0.83 8.27
CA VAL A 106 1.38 1.32 8.78
C VAL A 106 0.28 0.38 8.29
N ALA A 107 -0.38 -0.32 9.21
CA ALA A 107 -1.42 -1.29 8.90
C ALA A 107 -2.79 -0.84 9.41
N ASP A 108 -3.80 -0.96 8.56
CA ASP A 108 -5.20 -1.05 8.97
C ASP A 108 -5.57 -2.55 9.09
N PRO A 109 -6.01 -3.03 10.26
CA PRO A 109 -6.38 -4.43 10.43
C PRO A 109 -7.66 -4.83 9.66
N GLU A 110 -8.47 -3.87 9.21
CA GLU A 110 -9.67 -4.14 8.41
C GLU A 110 -9.34 -4.32 6.92
N GLU A 111 -8.16 -3.90 6.49
CA GLU A 111 -7.72 -3.95 5.09
C GLU A 111 -6.75 -5.12 4.81
N PRO A 112 -6.77 -5.69 3.58
CA PRO A 112 -5.97 -6.86 3.24
C PRO A 112 -4.48 -6.54 2.97
N ASP A 113 -4.08 -5.26 2.99
CA ASP A 113 -2.76 -4.78 2.57
C ASP A 113 -1.61 -5.51 3.26
N HIS A 114 -1.62 -5.51 4.60
CA HIS A 114 -0.58 -6.15 5.39
C HIS A 114 -0.48 -7.65 5.07
N LEU A 115 -1.63 -8.33 4.95
CA LEU A 115 -1.68 -9.77 4.70
C LEU A 115 -1.02 -10.12 3.36
N PHE A 116 -1.37 -9.42 2.29
CA PHE A 116 -0.81 -9.67 0.96
C PHE A 116 0.67 -9.29 0.88
N VAL A 117 1.04 -8.12 1.39
CA VAL A 117 2.43 -7.64 1.36
C VAL A 117 3.34 -8.56 2.16
N TYR A 118 2.94 -8.93 3.38
CA TYR A 118 3.70 -9.84 4.23
C TYR A 118 3.92 -11.18 3.53
N TRP A 119 2.85 -11.79 3.00
CA TRP A 119 2.95 -13.09 2.33
C TRP A 119 3.84 -13.03 1.08
N TYR A 120 3.72 -11.99 0.25
CA TYR A 120 4.52 -11.86 -0.98
C TYR A 120 6.00 -11.64 -0.65
N LEU A 121 6.30 -10.83 0.35
CA LEU A 121 7.66 -10.60 0.81
C LEU A 121 8.30 -11.87 1.38
N GLN A 122 7.57 -12.64 2.20
CA GLN A 122 8.07 -13.92 2.69
C GLN A 122 8.29 -14.94 1.57
N ARG A 123 7.35 -15.04 0.61
CA ARG A 123 7.44 -15.99 -0.49
C ARG A 123 8.59 -15.68 -1.46
N PHE A 124 8.84 -14.42 -1.76
CA PHE A 124 9.71 -14.03 -2.87
C PHE A 124 11.00 -13.31 -2.47
N ALA A 125 10.98 -12.56 -1.37
CA ALA A 125 12.15 -11.85 -0.84
C ALA A 125 12.75 -12.55 0.40
N GLY A 126 12.04 -13.52 0.97
CA GLY A 126 12.47 -14.33 2.12
C GLY A 126 12.62 -13.55 3.43
N ARG A 127 12.09 -12.33 3.50
CA ARG A 127 12.24 -11.45 4.67
C ARG A 127 11.12 -10.41 4.76
N TRP A 128 10.94 -9.89 5.97
CA TRP A 128 10.17 -8.69 6.26
C TRP A 128 11.14 -7.51 6.47
N PRO A 129 11.19 -6.51 5.56
CA PRO A 129 12.18 -5.43 5.60
C PRO A 129 11.83 -4.30 6.57
N PHE A 130 10.68 -4.37 7.27
CA PHE A 130 10.26 -3.36 8.23
C PHE A 130 10.68 -3.73 9.64
N ALA A 131 11.02 -2.73 10.45
CA ALA A 131 11.37 -2.89 11.86
C ALA A 131 10.15 -3.27 12.74
N GLY A 132 8.94 -3.01 12.26
CA GLY A 132 7.71 -3.34 12.95
C GLY A 132 6.47 -2.86 12.19
N THR A 133 5.31 -3.18 12.75
CA THR A 133 3.99 -2.77 12.23
C THR A 133 3.32 -1.87 13.27
N VAL A 134 2.76 -0.75 12.83
CA VAL A 134 2.01 0.19 13.66
C VAL A 134 0.59 0.37 13.13
N PRO A 135 -0.42 0.58 13.98
CA PRO A 135 -1.78 0.78 13.53
C PRO A 135 -1.94 2.11 12.80
N ALA A 136 -2.73 2.13 11.71
CA ALA A 136 -3.12 3.35 11.01
C ALA A 136 -3.98 4.28 11.88
N LEU A 137 -4.79 3.68 12.78
CA LEU A 137 -5.65 4.38 13.72
C LEU A 137 -5.07 4.27 15.14
N GLY A 138 -4.51 5.37 15.64
CA GLY A 138 -4.09 5.49 17.04
C GLY A 138 -2.79 6.27 17.25
N GLY A 139 -2.92 7.51 17.74
CA GLY A 139 -1.86 8.18 18.51
C GLY A 139 -0.86 9.06 17.77
N THR A 140 -0.91 9.19 16.44
CA THR A 140 -0.08 10.18 15.73
C THR A 140 -0.90 11.41 15.33
N PRO A 141 -0.41 12.64 15.62
CA PRO A 141 -1.15 13.87 15.31
C PRO A 141 -1.32 14.14 13.81
N ARG A 142 -0.76 13.29 12.93
CA ARG A 142 -0.79 13.47 11.48
C ARG A 142 -1.40 12.23 10.83
N PRO A 143 -2.46 12.38 10.03
CA PRO A 143 -2.94 11.28 9.20
C PRO A 143 -1.87 11.00 8.15
N TRP A 144 -1.22 9.83 8.22
CA TRP A 144 -0.43 9.35 7.09
C TRP A 144 -1.41 9.04 5.98
N ALA A 145 -1.38 9.84 4.92
CA ALA A 145 -2.32 9.66 3.83
C ALA A 145 -2.13 8.26 3.21
N PRO A 146 -3.22 7.61 2.77
CA PRO A 146 -3.09 6.44 1.93
C PRO A 146 -2.28 6.82 0.68
N PRO A 147 -1.48 5.90 0.14
CA PRO A 147 -0.70 6.19 -1.05
C PRO A 147 -1.63 6.53 -2.22
N PRO A 148 -1.19 7.41 -3.14
CA PRO A 148 -2.01 7.77 -4.29
C PRO A 148 -2.27 6.53 -5.14
N CYS A 149 -3.54 6.16 -5.26
CA CYS A 149 -3.95 5.02 -6.04
C CYS A 149 -4.05 5.39 -7.54
N PRO A 150 -3.43 4.61 -8.45
CA PRO A 150 -3.49 4.89 -9.89
C PRO A 150 -4.84 4.51 -10.54
N LEU A 151 -5.73 3.82 -9.81
CA LEU A 151 -7.02 3.39 -10.33
C LEU A 151 -8.07 4.49 -10.13
N ARG A 152 -8.83 4.80 -11.18
CA ARG A 152 -9.79 5.93 -11.16
C ARG A 152 -10.90 5.70 -10.15
N GLY A 153 -11.36 4.46 -9.99
CA GLY A 153 -12.40 4.12 -9.02
C GLY A 153 -11.95 4.17 -7.56
N CYS A 154 -10.69 4.53 -7.28
CA CYS A 154 -10.19 4.79 -5.92
C CYS A 154 -10.02 6.29 -5.64
N ALA A 155 -10.25 7.16 -6.62
CA ALA A 155 -10.26 8.60 -6.37
C ALA A 155 -11.39 8.92 -5.38
N PRO A 156 -11.16 9.83 -4.41
CA PRO A 156 -12.24 10.32 -3.56
C PRO A 156 -13.39 10.81 -4.43
N VAL A 157 -14.61 10.36 -4.14
CA VAL A 157 -15.80 10.96 -4.74
C VAL A 157 -15.90 12.36 -4.18
N GLU A 158 -15.82 13.39 -5.04
CA GLU A 158 -16.17 14.75 -4.65
C GLU A 158 -17.62 14.72 -4.15
N VAL A 159 -17.80 14.86 -2.83
CA VAL A 159 -19.13 15.05 -2.25
C VAL A 159 -19.49 16.50 -2.51
N PRO A 160 -20.49 16.81 -3.35
CA PRO A 160 -20.89 18.20 -3.57
C PRO A 160 -21.35 18.80 -2.23
N GLU A 161 -20.89 20.03 -1.95
CA GLU A 161 -21.35 20.76 -0.76
C GLU A 161 -22.88 20.82 -0.75
N PRO A 162 -23.52 20.63 0.41
CA PRO A 162 -24.96 20.72 0.50
C PRO A 162 -25.39 22.13 0.08
N THR A 163 -26.12 22.22 -1.03
CA THR A 163 -26.70 23.49 -1.49
C THR A 163 -27.59 24.03 -0.38
N GLU A 164 -27.25 25.21 0.16
CA GLU A 164 -28.13 25.93 1.08
C GLU A 164 -29.48 26.13 0.38
N VAL A 165 -30.50 25.44 0.89
CA VAL A 165 -31.88 25.69 0.51
C VAL A 165 -32.26 27.02 1.17
N THR A 166 -32.10 28.12 0.44
CA THR A 166 -32.70 29.39 0.81
C THR A 166 -34.23 29.23 0.75
N ALA A 167 -34.85 29.12 1.92
CA ALA A 167 -36.29 29.18 2.07
C ALA A 167 -36.77 30.58 1.64
N ALA A 168 -37.72 30.61 0.70
CA ALA A 168 -38.42 31.80 0.24
C ALA A 168 -39.57 32.18 1.19
#